data_AF-A0A520G2C2-F1
#
_entry.id   AF-A0A520G2C2-F1
#
_cell.length_a   1.000
_cell.length_b   1.000
_cell.length_c   1.000
_cell.angle_alpha   90.00
_cell.angle_beta   90.00
_cell.angle_gamma   90.00
#
_symmetry.space_group_name_H-M   'P 1'
#
loop_
_entity.id
_entity.type
_entity.pdbx_description
1 polymer ?
#
loop_
_entity_poly.entity_id
_entity_poly.type
_entity_poly.pdbx_seq_one_letter_code
_entity_poly.pdbx_strand_id
1 'polypeptide(L)'
;MRAGAWENAAQAVASIESWRRIPAPLAWMAEARLHLFGLRATWPLLAELGWLSPALLEDVAQRSPDPLLPQLIRSFEANFDATSTGADEIGDLSWFAAWVLTERPDLREHLAVAQASQHSAPEQAMRLLVELLGLERQGRHSDIVGRRKVLRDLQPSLYAAYMKSR
;
A
#
# COMPACT_ATOMS: atom_id res chain seq x y z
N MET A 1 -16.18 -21.81 -14.53
CA MET A 1 -16.18 -20.64 -15.43
C MET A 1 -16.09 -19.32 -14.66
N ARG A 2 -15.10 -19.13 -13.78
CA ARG A 2 -14.94 -17.85 -13.03
C ARG A 2 -13.86 -16.94 -13.61
N ALA A 3 -12.80 -17.48 -14.22
CA ALA A 3 -11.71 -16.70 -14.81
C ALA A 3 -12.19 -15.71 -15.90
N GLY A 4 -13.01 -16.17 -16.85
CA GLY A 4 -13.55 -15.30 -17.91
C GLY A 4 -14.48 -14.19 -17.40
N ALA A 5 -15.12 -14.35 -16.24
CA ALA A 5 -15.92 -13.29 -15.64
C ALA A 5 -15.04 -12.15 -15.09
N TRP A 6 -13.90 -12.50 -14.50
CA TRP A 6 -12.93 -11.52 -13.98
C TRP A 6 -12.16 -10.80 -15.08
N GLU A 7 -11.84 -11.48 -16.19
CA GLU A 7 -11.25 -10.85 -17.38
C GLU A 7 -12.20 -9.80 -17.97
N ASN A 8 -13.48 -10.14 -18.13
CA ASN A 8 -14.50 -9.20 -18.61
C ASN A 8 -14.69 -8.02 -17.66
N ALA A 9 -14.67 -8.26 -16.34
CA ALA A 9 -14.76 -7.19 -15.35
C ALA A 9 -13.56 -6.22 -15.46
N ALA A 10 -12.34 -6.75 -15.56
CA ALA A 10 -11.14 -5.93 -15.73
C ALA A 10 -11.20 -5.09 -17.02
N GLN A 11 -11.66 -5.68 -18.13
CA GLN A 11 -11.83 -4.96 -19.41
C GLN A 11 -12.89 -3.86 -19.31
N ALA A 12 -14.02 -4.14 -18.67
CA ALA A 12 -15.09 -3.15 -18.48
C ALA A 12 -14.57 -1.96 -17.66
N VAL A 13 -13.87 -2.20 -16.54
CA VAL A 13 -13.28 -1.12 -15.75
C VAL A 13 -12.24 -0.32 -16.53
N ALA A 14 -11.40 -0.99 -17.34
CA ALA A 14 -10.39 -0.33 -18.16
C ALA A 14 -10.98 0.63 -19.20
N SER A 15 -12.24 0.46 -19.59
CA SER A 15 -12.95 1.38 -20.49
C SER A 15 -13.47 2.65 -19.81
N ILE A 16 -13.50 2.70 -18.47
CA ILE A 16 -13.90 3.88 -17.72
C ILE A 16 -12.75 4.90 -17.76
N GLU A 17 -13.04 6.11 -18.22
CA GLU A 17 -12.03 7.18 -18.26
C GLU A 17 -11.53 7.49 -16.84
N SER A 18 -10.21 7.61 -16.69
CA SER A 18 -9.56 7.93 -15.41
C SER A 18 -9.94 6.99 -14.25
N TRP A 19 -10.35 5.74 -14.52
CA TRP A 19 -10.83 4.79 -13.51
C TRP A 19 -9.91 4.65 -12.29
N ARG A 20 -8.59 4.76 -12.48
CA ARG A 20 -7.58 4.63 -11.43
C ARG A 20 -7.59 5.77 -10.41
N ARG A 21 -8.27 6.89 -10.71
CA ARG A 21 -8.46 8.03 -9.80
C ARG A 21 -9.80 8.00 -9.07
N ILE A 22 -10.69 7.07 -9.42
CA ILE A 22 -12.03 6.97 -8.85
C ILE A 22 -12.04 5.75 -7.92
N PRO A 23 -12.39 5.91 -6.62
CA PRO A 23 -12.22 4.83 -5.65
C PRO A 23 -12.94 3.52 -6.01
N ALA A 24 -14.21 3.59 -6.44
CA ALA A 24 -14.99 2.39 -6.75
C ALA A 24 -14.46 1.61 -7.98
N PRO A 25 -14.21 2.24 -9.15
CA PRO A 25 -13.55 1.56 -10.27
C PRO A 25 -12.17 1.01 -9.93
N LEU A 26 -11.36 1.71 -9.14
CA LEU A 26 -10.07 1.21 -8.67
C LEU A 26 -10.23 -0.07 -7.83
N ALA A 27 -11.19 -0.09 -6.90
CA ALA A 27 -11.50 -1.27 -6.10
C ALA A 27 -11.93 -2.46 -6.95
N TRP A 28 -12.79 -2.26 -7.95
CA TRP A 28 -13.20 -3.31 -8.87
C TRP A 28 -12.03 -3.87 -9.69
N MET A 29 -11.14 -3.01 -10.18
CA MET A 29 -9.93 -3.48 -10.88
C MET A 29 -8.99 -4.24 -9.94
N ALA A 30 -8.80 -3.77 -8.71
CA ALA A 30 -7.97 -4.44 -7.72
C ALA A 30 -8.51 -5.85 -7.41
N GLU A 31 -9.82 -5.98 -7.17
CA GLU A 31 -10.48 -7.27 -6.94
C GLU A 31 -10.33 -8.21 -8.15
N ALA A 32 -10.61 -7.73 -9.37
CA ALA A 32 -10.44 -8.53 -10.57
C ALA A 32 -8.98 -9.00 -10.76
N ARG A 33 -8.00 -8.12 -10.51
CA ARG A 33 -6.57 -8.47 -10.62
C ARG A 33 -6.09 -9.43 -9.53
N LEU A 34 -6.64 -9.34 -8.31
CA LEU A 34 -6.38 -10.34 -7.27
C LEU A 34 -6.81 -11.74 -7.72
N HIS A 35 -7.98 -11.86 -8.35
CA HIS A 35 -8.47 -13.14 -8.86
C HIS A 35 -7.71 -13.66 -10.08
N LEU A 36 -7.18 -12.79 -10.94
CA LEU A 36 -6.49 -13.18 -12.18
C LEU A 36 -4.99 -13.41 -12.00
N PHE A 37 -4.31 -12.54 -11.24
CA PHE A 37 -2.85 -12.48 -11.17
C PHE A 37 -2.30 -12.65 -9.75
N GLY A 38 -3.19 -12.74 -8.75
CA GLY A 38 -2.83 -12.90 -7.35
C GLY A 38 -2.36 -11.61 -6.66
N LEU A 39 -2.06 -11.74 -5.37
CA LEU A 39 -1.73 -10.62 -4.50
C LEU A 39 -0.47 -9.87 -4.93
N ARG A 40 0.60 -10.59 -5.31
CA ARG A 40 1.91 -9.99 -5.61
C ARG A 40 1.83 -8.95 -6.73
N ALA A 41 1.10 -9.25 -7.81
CA ALA A 41 0.94 -8.35 -8.95
C ALA A 41 -0.04 -7.20 -8.69
N THR A 42 -0.80 -7.25 -7.60
CA THR A 42 -1.91 -6.32 -7.33
C THR A 42 -1.57 -5.26 -6.27
N TRP A 43 -0.43 -5.41 -5.58
CA TRP A 43 0.07 -4.42 -4.60
C TRP A 43 0.04 -2.96 -5.04
N PRO A 44 0.41 -2.57 -6.28
CA PRO A 44 0.33 -1.17 -6.69
C PRO A 44 -1.09 -0.61 -6.56
N LEU A 45 -2.11 -1.37 -6.98
CA LEU A 45 -3.50 -0.93 -6.93
C LEU A 45 -4.06 -0.93 -5.51
N LEU A 46 -3.62 -1.86 -4.66
CA LEU A 46 -3.99 -1.87 -3.24
C LEU A 46 -3.45 -0.66 -2.50
N ALA A 47 -2.21 -0.25 -2.80
CA ALA A 47 -1.61 0.96 -2.22
C ALA A 47 -2.39 2.21 -2.62
N GLU A 48 -2.67 2.36 -3.91
CA GLU A 48 -3.44 3.49 -4.43
C GLU A 48 -4.87 3.54 -3.87
N LEU A 49 -5.50 2.36 -3.74
CA LEU A 49 -6.84 2.25 -3.16
C LEU A 49 -6.80 2.65 -1.69
N GLY A 50 -5.82 2.21 -0.92
CA GLY A 50 -5.65 2.62 0.48
C GLY A 50 -5.50 4.13 0.64
N TRP A 51 -4.80 4.80 -0.28
CA TRP A 51 -4.66 6.26 -0.25
C TRP A 51 -5.93 7.01 -0.63
N LEU A 52 -6.74 6.45 -1.54
CA LEU A 52 -7.98 7.09 -2.02
C LEU A 52 -9.20 6.77 -1.16
N SER A 53 -9.30 5.53 -0.67
CA SER A 53 -10.42 5.04 0.13
C SER A 53 -9.98 3.84 0.97
N PRO A 54 -9.55 4.08 2.23
CA PRO A 54 -9.25 3.03 3.20
C PRO A 54 -10.39 2.01 3.37
N ALA A 55 -11.64 2.47 3.42
CA ALA A 55 -12.80 1.59 3.57
C ALA A 55 -12.94 0.58 2.41
N LEU A 56 -12.75 1.03 1.16
CA LEU A 56 -12.81 0.12 0.01
C LEU A 56 -11.63 -0.85 -0.03
N LEU A 57 -10.46 -0.46 0.49
CA LEU A 57 -9.33 -1.38 0.64
C LEU A 57 -9.68 -2.52 1.62
N GLU A 58 -10.33 -2.20 2.73
CA GLU A 58 -10.81 -3.19 3.69
C GLU A 58 -11.80 -4.16 3.03
N ASP A 59 -12.82 -3.63 2.32
CA ASP A 59 -13.81 -4.44 1.60
C ASP A 59 -13.18 -5.39 0.56
N VAL A 60 -12.18 -4.92 -0.17
CA VAL A 60 -11.44 -5.73 -1.15
C VAL A 60 -10.62 -6.82 -0.45
N ALA A 61 -9.98 -6.49 0.67
CA ALA A 61 -9.19 -7.45 1.43
C ALA A 61 -10.04 -8.57 2.05
N GLN A 62 -11.24 -8.26 2.53
CA GLN A 62 -12.19 -9.25 3.05
C GLN A 62 -12.65 -10.23 1.95
N ARG A 63 -12.73 -9.78 0.70
CA ARG A 63 -13.12 -10.58 -0.46
C ARG A 63 -11.94 -11.22 -1.20
N SER A 64 -10.71 -10.98 -0.73
CA SER A 64 -9.49 -11.47 -1.36
C SER A 64 -9.48 -13.00 -1.47
N PRO A 65 -9.12 -13.58 -2.63
CA PRO A 65 -8.90 -15.02 -2.75
C PRO A 65 -7.64 -15.49 -1.99
N ASP A 66 -6.73 -14.58 -1.66
CA ASP A 66 -5.50 -14.84 -0.92
C ASP A 66 -5.69 -14.43 0.56
N PRO A 67 -5.62 -15.37 1.52
CA PRO A 67 -5.82 -15.08 2.94
C PRO A 67 -4.69 -14.25 3.55
N LEU A 68 -3.55 -14.10 2.87
CA LEU A 68 -2.44 -13.29 3.36
C LEU A 68 -2.81 -11.81 3.46
N LEU A 69 -3.61 -11.29 2.53
CA LEU A 69 -4.01 -9.88 2.54
C LEU A 69 -4.81 -9.50 3.81
N PRO A 70 -5.92 -10.18 4.15
CA PRO A 70 -6.64 -9.87 5.39
C PRO A 70 -5.85 -10.22 6.65
N GLN A 71 -4.89 -11.16 6.60
CA GLN A 71 -3.96 -11.38 7.72
C GLN A 71 -3.04 -10.18 7.94
N LEU A 72 -2.44 -9.63 6.89
CA LEU A 72 -1.58 -8.45 6.96
C LEU A 72 -2.35 -7.23 7.47
N ILE A 73 -3.61 -7.04 7.06
CA ILE A 73 -4.45 -5.95 7.57
C ILE A 73 -4.67 -6.08 9.08
N ARG A 74 -5.05 -7.26 9.57
CA ARG A 74 -5.20 -7.47 11.02
C ARG A 74 -3.90 -7.25 11.78
N SER A 75 -2.77 -7.67 11.21
CA SER A 75 -1.46 -7.39 11.81
C SER A 75 -1.13 -5.91 11.82
N PHE A 76 -1.50 -5.17 10.77
CA PHE A 76 -1.37 -3.72 10.72
C PHE A 76 -2.18 -3.08 11.84
N GLU A 77 -3.49 -3.36 11.92
CA GLU A 77 -4.39 -2.81 12.95
C GLU A 77 -3.93 -3.13 14.38
N ALA A 78 -3.35 -4.31 14.61
CA ALA A 78 -2.87 -4.70 15.93
C ALA A 78 -1.53 -4.07 16.33
N ASN A 79 -0.69 -3.66 15.36
CA ASN A 79 0.69 -3.25 15.62
C ASN A 79 1.00 -1.80 15.21
N PHE A 80 0.07 -1.12 14.55
CA PHE A 80 0.26 0.23 14.04
C PHE A 80 -0.74 1.17 14.69
N ASP A 81 -0.21 2.16 15.39
CA ASP A 81 -0.99 3.24 15.97
C ASP A 81 -0.68 4.54 15.21
N ALA A 82 -1.62 4.98 14.35
CA ALA A 82 -1.45 6.21 13.58
C ALA A 82 -1.82 7.47 14.37
N THR A 83 -2.41 7.33 15.57
CA THR A 83 -2.90 8.47 16.38
C THR A 83 -1.79 9.36 16.95
N SER A 84 -0.52 8.96 16.80
CA SER A 84 0.64 9.71 17.29
C SER A 84 0.93 11.05 16.58
N THR A 85 0.18 11.42 15.54
CA THR A 85 0.46 12.63 14.73
C THR A 85 -0.60 13.74 14.73
N GLY A 86 -1.68 13.64 15.52
CA GLY A 86 -2.61 14.75 15.74
C GLY A 86 -3.32 15.30 14.48
N ALA A 87 -3.29 14.54 13.38
CA ALA A 87 -4.03 14.83 12.16
C ALA A 87 -5.26 13.91 12.11
N ASP A 88 -6.34 14.38 12.74
CA ASP A 88 -7.66 13.79 12.57
C ASP A 88 -8.02 13.74 11.07
N GLU A 89 -8.65 12.64 10.64
CA GLU A 89 -9.27 12.33 9.33
C GLU A 89 -8.52 11.42 8.33
N ILE A 90 -7.23 11.10 8.51
CA ILE A 90 -6.61 10.06 7.66
C ILE A 90 -6.84 8.69 8.31
N GLY A 91 -7.74 7.88 7.74
CA GLY A 91 -7.99 6.52 8.24
C GLY A 91 -6.70 5.68 8.28
N ASP A 92 -6.48 4.96 9.38
CA ASP A 92 -5.25 4.21 9.67
C ASP A 92 -4.80 3.36 8.49
N LEU A 93 -5.73 2.67 7.83
CA LEU A 93 -5.42 1.75 6.73
C LEU A 93 -4.82 2.43 5.48
N SER A 94 -4.88 3.75 5.35
CA SER A 94 -4.12 4.46 4.29
C SER A 94 -2.60 4.31 4.44
N TRP A 95 -2.11 4.08 5.66
CA TRP A 95 -0.70 3.81 5.97
C TRP A 95 -0.28 2.36 5.70
N PHE A 96 -1.25 1.48 5.41
CA PHE A 96 -1.02 0.04 5.24
C PHE A 96 0.09 -0.28 4.25
N ALA A 97 0.09 0.35 3.07
CA ALA A 97 1.10 0.07 2.05
C ALA A 97 2.52 0.45 2.49
N ALA A 98 2.65 1.51 3.30
CA ALA A 98 3.92 1.92 3.87
C ALA A 98 4.36 0.93 4.96
N TRP A 99 3.46 0.58 5.88
CA TRP A 99 3.75 -0.40 6.94
C TRP A 99 4.09 -1.78 6.39
N VAL A 100 3.41 -2.25 5.33
CA VAL A 100 3.72 -3.53 4.70
C VAL A 100 5.17 -3.60 4.21
N LEU A 101 5.79 -2.48 3.81
CA LEU A 101 7.21 -2.47 3.42
C LEU A 101 8.18 -2.67 4.59
N THR A 102 7.75 -2.42 5.83
CA THR A 102 8.56 -2.70 7.03
C THR A 102 8.56 -4.20 7.33
N GLU A 103 7.43 -4.87 7.14
CA GLU A 103 7.28 -6.32 7.35
C GLU A 103 7.77 -7.14 6.16
N ARG A 104 7.58 -6.63 4.93
CA ARG A 104 7.82 -7.32 3.66
C ARG A 104 8.65 -6.46 2.70
N PRO A 105 9.97 -6.32 2.95
CA PRO A 105 10.87 -5.55 2.07
C PRO A 105 10.93 -6.05 0.62
N ASP A 106 10.60 -7.33 0.38
CA ASP A 106 10.57 -7.95 -0.95
C ASP A 106 9.49 -7.34 -1.87
N LEU A 107 8.50 -6.65 -1.30
CA LEU A 107 7.44 -5.98 -2.06
C LEU A 107 7.86 -4.62 -2.63
N ARG A 108 9.07 -4.15 -2.31
CA ARG A 108 9.61 -2.86 -2.78
C ARG A 108 9.38 -2.61 -4.27
N GLU A 109 9.72 -3.58 -5.11
CA GLU A 109 9.63 -3.43 -6.57
C GLU A 109 8.19 -3.39 -7.08
N HIS A 110 7.28 -4.12 -6.41
CA HIS A 110 5.86 -4.10 -6.73
C HIS A 110 5.21 -2.79 -6.29
N LEU A 111 5.56 -2.28 -5.11
CA LEU A 111 5.02 -1.01 -4.61
C LEU A 111 5.64 0.22 -5.28
N ALA A 112 6.86 0.11 -5.81
CA ALA A 112 7.52 1.20 -6.53
C ALA A 112 6.77 1.64 -7.81
N VAL A 113 5.98 0.75 -8.42
CA VAL A 113 5.23 1.05 -9.65
C VAL A 113 3.81 1.59 -9.38
N ALA A 114 3.46 1.85 -8.11
CA ALA A 114 2.23 2.53 -7.76
C ALA A 114 2.22 3.97 -8.33
N GLN A 115 1.11 4.33 -8.98
CA GLN A 115 0.91 5.66 -9.54
C GLN A 115 0.73 6.70 -8.43
N ALA A 116 1.11 7.94 -8.73
CA ALA A 116 0.86 9.04 -7.83
C ALA A 116 -0.64 9.27 -7.66
N SER A 117 -1.05 9.53 -6.41
CA SER A 117 -2.41 9.87 -6.06
C SER A 117 -2.45 11.37 -5.72
N GLN A 118 -2.82 11.73 -4.49
CA GLN A 118 -2.96 13.10 -4.03
C GLN A 118 -1.72 13.61 -3.26
N HIS A 119 -0.60 12.89 -3.32
CA HIS A 119 0.61 13.20 -2.56
C HIS A 119 0.36 13.29 -1.04
N SER A 120 -0.52 12.44 -0.54
CA SER A 120 -0.85 12.36 0.89
C SER A 120 0.37 11.90 1.71
N ALA A 121 0.37 12.18 3.01
CA ALA A 121 1.44 11.74 3.91
C ALA A 121 1.69 10.20 3.85
N PRO A 122 0.66 9.32 3.81
CA PRO A 122 0.87 7.88 3.61
C PRO A 122 1.54 7.51 2.29
N GLU A 123 1.20 8.18 1.19
CA GLU A 123 1.85 7.98 -0.11
C GLU A 123 3.34 8.35 -0.03
N GLN A 124 3.64 9.52 0.54
CA GLN A 124 5.01 10.00 0.69
C GLN A 124 5.84 9.04 1.56
N ALA A 125 5.25 8.52 2.64
CA ALA A 125 5.91 7.57 3.52
C ALA A 125 6.22 6.24 2.81
N MET A 126 5.29 5.71 2.01
CA MET A 126 5.54 4.50 1.22
C MET A 126 6.67 4.73 0.22
N ARG A 127 6.66 5.86 -0.51
CA ARG A 127 7.72 6.21 -1.47
C ARG A 127 9.08 6.35 -0.79
N LEU A 128 9.12 6.97 0.39
CA LEU A 128 10.32 7.11 1.20
C LEU A 128 10.88 5.75 1.65
N LEU A 129 10.01 4.82 2.04
CA LEU A 129 10.41 3.45 2.39
C LEU A 129 10.94 2.67 1.19
N VAL A 130 10.32 2.79 0.01
CA VAL A 130 10.85 2.20 -1.23
C VAL A 130 12.27 2.68 -1.52
N GLU A 131 12.53 3.97 -1.30
CA GLU A 131 13.86 4.54 -1.48
C GLU A 131 14.85 4.08 -0.40
N LEU A 132 14.47 4.12 0.88
CA LEU A 132 15.28 3.65 2.00
C LEU A 132 15.74 2.21 1.77
N LEU A 133 14.83 1.32 1.40
CA LEU A 133 15.12 -0.07 1.06
C LEU A 133 16.07 -0.20 -0.15
N GLY A 134 15.94 0.70 -1.12
CA GLY A 134 16.84 0.77 -2.27
C GLY A 134 18.26 1.18 -1.87
N LEU A 135 18.40 2.17 -1.00
CA LEU A 135 19.69 2.67 -0.49
C LEU A 135 20.39 1.65 0.41
N GLU A 136 19.63 0.93 1.24
CA GLU A 136 20.15 -0.17 2.09
C GLU A 136 20.80 -1.25 1.23
N ARG A 137 20.13 -1.68 0.16
CA ARG A 137 20.67 -2.67 -0.77
C ARG A 137 21.95 -2.20 -1.49
N GLN A 138 22.14 -0.89 -1.62
CA GLN A 138 23.31 -0.27 -2.25
C GLN A 138 24.44 0.06 -1.24
N GLY A 139 24.22 -0.11 0.06
CA GLY A 139 25.20 0.24 1.09
C GLY A 139 25.45 1.75 1.25
N ARG A 140 24.50 2.61 0.87
CA ARG A 140 24.62 4.08 0.91
C ARG A 140 24.27 4.67 2.28
N HIS A 141 25.10 4.37 3.29
CA HIS A 141 24.81 4.63 4.70
C HIS A 141 24.60 6.12 5.05
N SER A 142 25.32 7.05 4.40
CA SER A 142 25.16 8.49 4.66
C SER A 142 23.77 9.01 4.27
N ASP A 143 23.23 8.52 3.15
CA ASP A 143 21.94 8.97 2.62
C ASP A 143 20.78 8.38 3.44
N ILE A 144 20.97 7.17 3.99
CA ILE A 144 19.98 6.49 4.84
C ILE A 144 19.68 7.32 6.09
N VAL A 145 20.68 7.92 6.74
CA VAL A 145 20.47 8.69 7.97
C VAL A 145 19.52 9.87 7.74
N GLY A 146 19.72 10.61 6.64
CA GLY A 146 18.84 11.72 6.27
C GLY A 146 17.40 11.26 6.02
N ARG A 147 17.23 10.16 5.27
CA ARG A 147 15.90 9.60 4.96
C ARG A 147 15.18 9.01 6.16
N ARG A 148 15.92 8.39 7.10
CA ARG A 148 15.37 7.90 8.38
C ARG A 148 14.81 9.03 9.23
N LYS A 149 15.50 10.18 9.27
CA LYS A 149 14.99 11.37 9.94
C LYS A 149 13.66 11.83 9.34
N VAL A 150 13.57 11.93 8.02
CA VAL A 150 12.32 12.31 7.33
C VAL A 150 11.18 11.33 7.66
N LEU A 151 11.45 10.01 7.69
CA LEU A 151 10.43 9.01 8.01
C LEU A 151 9.92 9.17 9.45
N ARG A 152 10.83 9.38 10.41
CA ARG A 152 10.48 9.61 11.81
C ARG A 152 9.65 10.88 11.99
N ASP A 153 10.04 11.96 11.32
CA ASP A 153 9.35 13.24 11.42
C ASP A 153 7.98 13.19 10.71
N LEU A 154 7.81 12.32 9.71
CA LEU A 154 6.55 12.10 8.99
C LEU A 154 5.55 11.21 9.75
N GLN A 155 6.02 10.08 10.29
CA GLN A 155 5.19 9.16 11.08
C GLN A 155 6.05 8.32 12.05
N PRO A 156 6.12 8.69 13.34
CA PRO A 156 6.95 8.02 14.34
C PRO A 156 6.67 6.52 14.50
N SER A 157 5.40 6.09 14.48
CA SER A 157 5.03 4.67 14.60
C SER A 157 5.56 3.85 13.43
N LEU A 158 5.54 4.41 12.23
CA LEU A 158 6.07 3.76 11.03
C LEU A 158 7.59 3.66 11.08
N TYR A 159 8.26 4.71 11.54
CA TYR A 159 9.70 4.69 11.77
C TYR A 159 10.09 3.62 12.80
N ALA A 160 9.36 3.51 13.91
CA ALA A 160 9.59 2.49 14.92
C ALA A 160 9.43 1.07 14.35
N ALA A 161 8.38 0.83 13.55
CA ALA A 161 8.18 -0.44 12.85
C ALA A 161 9.33 -0.76 11.88
N TYR A 162 9.76 0.23 11.09
CA TYR A 162 10.89 0.09 10.18
C TYR A 162 12.21 -0.22 10.93
N MET A 163 12.47 0.45 12.06
CA MET A 163 13.69 0.20 12.85
C MET A 163 13.68 -1.17 13.52
N LYS A 164 12.52 -1.74 13.84
CA LYS A 164 12.41 -3.08 14.44
C LYS A 164 12.80 -4.20 13.45
N SER A 165 12.66 -3.97 12.15
CA SER A 165 12.98 -4.96 11.12
C SER A 165 14.36 -4.79 10.48
N ARG A 166 15.25 -3.97 11.07
CA ARG A 166 16.62 -3.71 10.62
C ARG A 166 17.64 -4.05 11.69
#